data_AF-A0A9X3RV11-F1
#
_entry.id   AF-A0A9X3RV11-F1
#
_cell.length_a   1.000
_cell.length_b   1.000
_cell.length_c   1.000
_cell.angle_alpha   90.00
_cell.angle_beta   90.00
_cell.angle_gamma   90.00
#
_symmetry.space_group_name_H-M   'P 1'
#
loop_
_entity.id
_entity.type
_entity.pdbx_description
1 polymer ?
#
loop_
_entity_poly.entity_id
_entity_poly.type
_entity_poly.pdbx_seq_one_letter_code
_entity_poly.pdbx_strand_id
1 'polypeptide(L)'
;MAISIHLISVPSEEVVTSRVIYLPESGGQFGRSASCEVALPDQSKRISRIHGQIRLTETGYLVKSTGKNPARLNDKTMVRDKDYPLNDGDILKIESYSMLVSTLTSSKAPVEEQSDDLFATKFDLQLEDNVDFLDEGDIVEPVKSEVHYSHQNVMSDDPFSSDPFEDIDDDELADHFEVDEVSKQQQAMERSTEIEYLPGDHLPTSELEASIEKLITITEKNQQYLRNPPLAHDALFDALDKTLDQFLNEFAPNQLENQFSEFVSGGLFSSKDKKYWKIYRKHFQHRQDNGDFRRQFKAMFMENMQKQSEES
;
A
#
# COMPACT_ATOMS: atom_id res chain seq x y z
N MET A 1 -10.12 -18.38 -11.14
CA MET A 1 -10.48 -18.00 -9.75
C MET A 1 -11.31 -16.75 -9.83
N ALA A 2 -12.41 -16.64 -9.07
CA ALA A 2 -13.31 -15.50 -9.23
C ALA A 2 -13.64 -14.78 -7.91
N ILE A 3 -13.30 -15.38 -6.76
CA ILE A 3 -13.41 -14.77 -5.44
C ILE A 3 -12.14 -15.08 -4.64
N SER A 4 -11.56 -14.07 -3.98
CA SER A 4 -10.58 -14.24 -2.92
C SER A 4 -11.15 -13.77 -1.58
N ILE A 5 -10.76 -14.46 -0.51
CA ILE A 5 -11.17 -14.14 0.86
C ILE A 5 -9.93 -13.92 1.70
N HIS A 6 -9.82 -12.72 2.27
CA HIS A 6 -8.69 -12.31 3.08
C HIS A 6 -9.11 -12.26 4.55
N LEU A 7 -8.47 -13.05 5.40
CA LEU A 7 -8.72 -13.05 6.83
C LEU A 7 -8.03 -11.82 7.45
N ILE A 8 -8.79 -10.74 7.69
CA ILE A 8 -8.28 -9.52 8.31
C ILE A 8 -7.99 -9.73 9.79
N SER A 9 -8.89 -10.43 10.50
CA SER A 9 -8.78 -10.68 11.94
C SER A 9 -8.96 -12.16 12.23
N VAL A 10 -8.00 -12.73 12.97
CA VAL A 10 -8.01 -14.11 13.47
C VAL A 10 -7.86 -14.05 14.99
N PRO A 11 -8.65 -14.81 15.78
CA PRO A 11 -8.50 -14.85 17.23
C PRO A 11 -7.12 -15.41 17.62
N SER A 12 -6.50 -14.82 18.64
CA SER A 12 -5.14 -15.17 19.09
C SER A 12 -4.97 -16.63 19.56
N GLU A 13 -6.08 -17.31 19.84
CA GLU A 13 -6.11 -18.70 20.32
C GLU A 13 -6.11 -19.72 19.17
N GLU A 14 -6.31 -19.28 17.92
CA GLU A 14 -6.43 -20.16 16.75
C GLU A 14 -5.29 -19.94 15.77
N VAL A 15 -4.89 -21.04 15.11
CA VAL A 15 -3.91 -21.01 14.02
C VAL A 15 -4.63 -21.35 12.73
N VAL A 16 -4.59 -20.43 11.76
CA VAL A 16 -5.10 -20.65 10.40
C VAL A 16 -3.96 -21.07 9.48
N THR A 17 -4.24 -21.94 8.51
CA THR A 17 -3.26 -22.44 7.55
C THR A 17 -2.90 -21.40 6.48
N SER A 18 -3.87 -20.60 6.07
CA SER A 18 -3.67 -19.49 5.13
C SER A 18 -4.53 -18.29 5.51
N ARG A 19 -4.00 -17.09 5.29
CA ARG A 19 -4.72 -15.82 5.48
C ARG A 19 -5.45 -15.37 4.22
N VAL A 20 -5.07 -15.91 3.06
CA VAL A 20 -5.70 -15.63 1.77
C VAL A 20 -6.20 -16.95 1.19
N ILE A 21 -7.48 -17.02 0.88
CA ILE A 21 -8.15 -18.23 0.40
C ILE A 21 -8.83 -17.89 -0.92
N TYR A 22 -8.47 -18.63 -1.97
CA TYR A 22 -9.06 -18.47 -3.30
C TYR A 22 -10.17 -19.49 -3.49
N LEU A 23 -11.35 -19.00 -3.86
CA LEU A 23 -12.50 -19.83 -4.14
C LEU A 23 -12.71 -19.99 -5.67
N PRO A 24 -13.28 -21.13 -6.10
CA PRO A 24 -13.75 -21.28 -7.46
C PRO A 24 -14.96 -20.38 -7.72
N GLU A 25 -15.30 -20.21 -9.00
CA GLU A 25 -16.43 -19.37 -9.43
C GLU A 25 -17.79 -19.87 -8.94
N SER A 26 -17.94 -21.18 -8.69
CA SER A 26 -19.14 -21.72 -8.04
C SER A 26 -19.34 -21.25 -6.59
N GLY A 27 -18.34 -20.57 -6.01
CA GLY A 27 -18.29 -20.20 -4.59
C GLY A 27 -17.78 -21.35 -3.72
N GLY A 28 -18.07 -21.29 -2.43
CA GLY A 28 -17.55 -22.23 -1.44
C GLY A 28 -18.25 -22.14 -0.09
N GLN A 29 -18.04 -23.13 0.75
CA GLN A 29 -18.53 -23.17 2.13
C GLN A 29 -17.48 -22.63 3.09
N PHE A 30 -17.94 -21.98 4.14
CA PHE A 30 -17.09 -21.48 5.21
C PHE A 30 -17.59 -21.99 6.57
N GLY A 31 -16.66 -22.35 7.45
CA GLY A 31 -17.02 -22.85 8.77
C GLY A 31 -15.85 -23.52 9.49
N ARG A 32 -16.15 -24.08 10.66
CA ARG A 32 -15.14 -24.71 11.54
C ARG A 32 -14.54 -25.98 10.96
N SER A 33 -15.25 -26.67 10.08
CA SER A 33 -14.76 -27.93 9.51
C SER A 33 -13.56 -27.66 8.61
N ALA A 34 -12.52 -28.48 8.72
CA ALA A 34 -11.41 -28.48 7.76
C ALA A 34 -11.81 -28.94 6.35
N SER A 35 -13.03 -29.49 6.20
CA SER A 35 -13.62 -29.86 4.92
C SER A 35 -14.25 -28.68 4.17
N CYS A 36 -14.37 -27.52 4.80
CA CYS A 36 -14.86 -26.30 4.15
C CYS A 36 -13.73 -25.68 3.33
N GLU A 37 -14.04 -25.10 2.18
CA GLU A 37 -13.09 -24.37 1.35
C GLU A 37 -12.47 -23.19 2.12
N VAL A 38 -13.28 -22.54 2.97
CA VAL A 38 -12.82 -21.54 3.94
C VAL A 38 -12.91 -22.16 5.34
N ALA A 39 -11.83 -22.79 5.75
CA ALA A 39 -11.71 -23.37 7.09
C ALA A 39 -11.44 -22.26 8.12
N LEU A 40 -12.30 -22.17 9.14
CA LEU A 40 -12.20 -21.22 10.26
C LEU A 40 -12.09 -22.02 11.57
N PRO A 41 -10.89 -22.50 11.95
CA PRO A 41 -10.66 -23.25 13.17
C PRO A 41 -11.23 -22.52 14.39
N ASP A 42 -11.91 -23.26 15.27
CA ASP A 42 -12.55 -22.66 16.44
C ASP A 42 -12.72 -23.68 17.56
N GLN A 43 -11.79 -23.66 18.50
CA GLN A 43 -11.78 -24.46 19.72
C GLN A 43 -12.93 -24.08 20.66
N SER A 44 -13.39 -22.82 20.61
CA SER A 44 -14.53 -22.35 21.41
C SER A 44 -15.87 -22.94 20.94
N LYS A 45 -15.91 -23.57 19.76
CA LYS A 45 -17.07 -24.22 19.14
C LYS A 45 -18.29 -23.29 18.96
N ARG A 46 -18.04 -21.98 18.86
CA ARG A 46 -19.02 -20.93 18.54
C ARG A 46 -19.36 -20.93 17.04
N ILE A 47 -18.39 -21.26 16.20
CA ILE A 47 -18.55 -21.41 14.76
C ILE A 47 -19.04 -22.84 14.47
N SER A 48 -20.10 -22.92 13.66
CA SER A 48 -20.67 -24.19 13.21
C SER A 48 -19.72 -24.88 12.22
N ARG A 49 -19.79 -26.23 12.11
CA ARG A 49 -18.94 -27.00 11.18
C ARG A 49 -19.05 -26.45 9.75
N ILE A 50 -20.27 -26.19 9.32
CA ILE A 50 -20.61 -25.39 8.14
C ILE A 50 -21.38 -24.19 8.69
N HIS A 51 -20.82 -22.99 8.58
CA HIS A 51 -21.43 -21.76 9.10
C HIS A 51 -22.19 -21.03 8.00
N GLY A 52 -21.75 -21.15 6.75
CA GLY A 52 -22.45 -20.59 5.62
C GLY A 52 -21.82 -20.98 4.30
N GLN A 53 -22.38 -20.44 3.23
CA GLN A 53 -21.97 -20.71 1.87
C GLN A 53 -22.05 -19.45 1.03
N ILE A 54 -21.08 -19.28 0.14
CA ILE A 54 -21.08 -18.31 -0.95
C ILE A 54 -21.41 -19.08 -2.22
N ARG A 55 -22.35 -18.56 -3.01
CA ARG A 55 -22.79 -19.17 -4.29
C ARG A 55 -22.89 -18.07 -5.35
N LEU A 56 -22.54 -18.41 -6.58
CA LEU A 56 -22.79 -17.55 -7.73
C LEU A 56 -24.22 -17.73 -8.23
N THR A 57 -24.87 -16.62 -8.59
CA THR A 57 -26.18 -16.56 -9.24
C THR A 57 -26.11 -15.66 -10.48
N GLU A 58 -27.18 -15.63 -11.28
CA GLU A 58 -27.26 -14.80 -12.50
C GLU A 58 -27.02 -13.30 -12.25
N THR A 59 -27.28 -12.83 -11.03
CA THR A 59 -27.15 -11.42 -10.62
C THR A 59 -25.88 -11.11 -9.83
N GLY A 60 -25.01 -12.11 -9.61
CA GLY A 60 -23.77 -11.98 -8.86
C GLY A 60 -23.64 -12.98 -7.70
N TYR A 61 -22.70 -12.72 -6.79
CA TYR A 61 -22.45 -13.57 -5.64
C TYR A 61 -23.45 -13.33 -4.52
N LEU A 62 -23.94 -14.42 -3.93
CA LEU A 62 -24.80 -14.39 -2.75
C LEU A 62 -24.12 -15.15 -1.61
N VAL A 63 -24.23 -14.60 -0.40
CA VAL A 63 -23.81 -15.25 0.84
C VAL A 63 -25.02 -15.65 1.67
N LYS A 64 -24.97 -16.86 2.23
CA LYS A 64 -25.99 -17.42 3.11
C LYS A 64 -25.35 -17.90 4.41
N SER A 65 -25.91 -17.49 5.54
CA SER A 65 -25.50 -17.97 6.88
C SER A 65 -26.44 -19.05 7.38
N THR A 66 -25.94 -20.26 7.59
CA THR A 66 -26.69 -21.42 8.12
C THR A 66 -26.33 -21.75 9.58
N GLY A 67 -25.27 -21.15 10.09
CA GLY A 67 -24.73 -21.34 11.43
C GLY A 67 -25.71 -21.00 12.56
N LYS A 68 -25.44 -21.58 13.74
CA LYS A 68 -26.23 -21.34 14.96
C LYS A 68 -26.13 -19.88 15.44
N ASN A 69 -24.94 -19.31 15.37
CA ASN A 69 -24.68 -17.92 15.73
C ASN A 69 -24.77 -17.05 14.47
N PRO A 70 -25.29 -15.83 14.56
CA PRO A 70 -25.48 -15.00 13.38
C PRO A 70 -24.14 -14.44 12.88
N ALA A 71 -23.92 -14.53 11.56
CA ALA A 71 -22.85 -13.81 10.89
C ALA A 71 -23.26 -12.36 10.59
N ARG A 72 -22.29 -11.47 10.41
CA ARG A 72 -22.49 -10.05 10.11
C ARG A 72 -21.83 -9.70 8.77
N LEU A 73 -22.55 -9.01 7.90
CA LEU A 73 -22.05 -8.51 6.62
C LEU A 73 -22.05 -6.98 6.68
N ASN A 74 -20.89 -6.34 6.49
CA ASN A 74 -20.72 -4.88 6.61
C ASN A 74 -21.36 -4.34 7.90
N ASP A 75 -21.01 -4.96 9.03
CA ASP A 75 -21.57 -4.72 10.38
C ASP A 75 -23.07 -5.04 10.59
N LYS A 76 -23.82 -5.37 9.54
CA LYS A 76 -25.23 -5.74 9.63
C LYS A 76 -25.39 -7.24 9.93
N THR A 77 -26.12 -7.57 10.99
CA THR A 77 -26.44 -8.95 11.34
C THR A 77 -27.29 -9.60 10.25
N MET A 78 -26.82 -10.73 9.71
CA MET A 78 -27.54 -11.52 8.73
C MET A 78 -28.57 -12.42 9.42
N VAL A 79 -29.72 -12.56 8.78
CA VAL A 79 -30.75 -13.52 9.19
C VAL A 79 -30.33 -14.90 8.73
N ARG A 80 -30.53 -15.90 9.59
CA ARG A 80 -30.25 -17.29 9.27
C ARG A 80 -31.08 -17.75 8.07
N ASP A 81 -30.43 -18.50 7.19
CA ASP A 81 -31.02 -19.07 5.97
C ASP A 81 -31.53 -18.07 4.93
N LYS A 82 -31.19 -16.78 5.06
CA LYS A 82 -31.47 -15.76 4.07
C LYS A 82 -30.24 -15.50 3.19
N ASP A 83 -30.47 -15.31 1.90
CA ASP A 83 -29.44 -14.94 0.93
C ASP A 83 -29.24 -13.41 0.94
N TYR A 84 -27.97 -12.99 0.94
CA TYR A 84 -27.54 -11.59 0.89
C TYR A 84 -26.59 -11.40 -0.29
N PRO A 85 -26.72 -10.30 -1.06
CA PRO A 85 -25.75 -9.98 -2.12
C PRO A 85 -24.38 -9.72 -1.51
N LEU A 86 -23.35 -10.20 -2.18
CA LEU A 86 -21.96 -10.06 -1.80
C LEU A 86 -21.22 -9.33 -2.93
N ASN A 87 -20.67 -8.17 -2.59
CA ASN A 87 -19.92 -7.32 -3.51
C ASN A 87 -18.43 -7.32 -3.18
N ASP A 88 -17.63 -6.81 -4.12
CA ASP A 88 -16.21 -6.56 -3.89
C ASP A 88 -16.01 -5.55 -2.75
N GLY A 89 -15.11 -5.88 -1.82
CA GLY A 89 -14.81 -5.06 -0.64
C GLY A 89 -15.71 -5.31 0.57
N ASP A 90 -16.70 -6.20 0.47
CA ASP A 90 -17.58 -6.52 1.59
C ASP A 90 -16.83 -7.25 2.73
N ILE A 91 -17.14 -6.89 3.97
CA ILE A 91 -16.56 -7.51 5.17
C ILE A 91 -17.56 -8.47 5.81
N LEU A 92 -17.23 -9.75 5.81
CA LEU A 92 -17.95 -10.82 6.47
C LEU A 92 -17.32 -11.13 7.83
N LYS A 93 -18.04 -10.83 8.91
CA LYS A 93 -17.63 -11.08 10.29
C LYS A 93 -18.40 -12.25 10.88
N ILE A 94 -17.65 -13.23 11.39
CA ILE A 94 -18.16 -14.44 12.04
C ILE A 94 -17.49 -14.54 13.40
N GLU A 95 -18.22 -14.21 14.47
CA GLU A 95 -17.67 -14.18 15.83
C GLU A 95 -16.38 -13.35 15.90
N SER A 96 -15.24 -13.98 16.20
CA SER A 96 -13.92 -13.34 16.30
C SER A 96 -13.19 -13.21 14.96
N TYR A 97 -13.70 -13.81 13.90
CA TYR A 97 -13.11 -13.75 12.56
C TYR A 97 -13.71 -12.61 11.75
N SER A 98 -12.85 -11.84 11.09
CA SER A 98 -13.26 -10.83 10.09
C SER A 98 -12.60 -11.17 8.76
N MET A 99 -13.39 -11.29 7.71
CA MET A 99 -12.94 -11.66 6.38
C MET A 99 -13.35 -10.57 5.39
N LEU A 100 -12.40 -10.09 4.58
CA LEU A 100 -12.68 -9.27 3.42
C LEU A 100 -12.97 -10.18 2.24
N VAL A 101 -14.02 -9.89 1.50
CA VAL A 101 -14.33 -10.56 0.24
C VAL A 101 -13.90 -9.67 -0.90
N SER A 102 -13.12 -10.23 -1.83
CA SER A 102 -12.82 -9.59 -3.09
C SER A 102 -13.32 -10.46 -4.23
N THR A 103 -14.12 -9.88 -5.13
CA THR A 103 -14.77 -10.58 -6.24
C THR A 103 -14.30 -9.98 -7.55
N LEU A 104 -13.78 -10.79 -8.47
CA LEU A 104 -13.29 -10.32 -9.77
C LEU A 104 -14.41 -10.17 -10.82
N THR A 105 -15.67 -10.42 -10.44
CA THR A 105 -16.80 -10.33 -11.36
C THR A 105 -17.45 -8.95 -11.25
N SER A 106 -17.24 -8.10 -12.24
CA SER A 106 -18.02 -6.86 -12.40
C SER A 106 -19.50 -7.24 -12.55
N SER A 107 -20.30 -7.01 -11.51
CA SER A 107 -21.74 -7.19 -11.57
C SER A 107 -22.31 -6.27 -12.65
N LYS A 108 -22.84 -6.84 -13.73
CA LYS A 108 -23.64 -6.11 -14.72
C LYS A 108 -25.03 -5.91 -14.13
N ALA A 109 -25.18 -4.86 -13.33
CA ALA A 109 -26.50 -4.42 -12.88
C ALA A 109 -27.34 -3.95 -14.10
N PRO A 110 -28.64 -4.29 -14.17
CA PRO A 110 -29.55 -3.68 -15.14
C PRO A 110 -29.81 -2.22 -14.74
N VAL A 111 -29.57 -1.29 -15.67
CA VAL A 111 -29.86 0.13 -15.50
C VAL A 111 -31.35 0.34 -15.77
N GLU A 112 -32.13 0.67 -14.73
CA GLU A 112 -33.41 1.35 -14.90
C GLU A 112 -33.14 2.85 -15.09
N GLU A 113 -33.71 3.41 -16.15
CA GLU A 113 -33.57 4.81 -16.54
C GLU A 113 -34.46 5.74 -15.70
N GLN A 114 -33.99 6.99 -15.61
CA GLN A 114 -34.67 8.23 -15.22
C GLN A 114 -34.47 8.69 -13.76
N SER A 115 -33.58 9.67 -13.57
CA SER A 115 -34.00 11.08 -13.58
C SER A 115 -32.78 11.99 -13.48
N ASP A 116 -32.91 13.16 -14.11
CA ASP A 116 -31.93 14.24 -14.19
C ASP A 116 -31.30 14.56 -12.83
N ASP A 117 -29.98 14.39 -12.73
CA ASP A 117 -29.20 15.17 -11.78
C ASP A 117 -27.91 15.65 -12.46
N LEU A 118 -27.82 16.98 -12.58
CA LEU A 118 -26.78 17.77 -13.25
C LEU A 118 -25.40 17.72 -12.55
N PHE A 119 -25.10 16.61 -11.85
CA PHE A 119 -23.85 16.35 -11.13
C PHE A 119 -23.07 15.15 -11.65
N ALA A 120 -23.57 14.45 -12.67
CA ALA A 120 -22.91 13.31 -13.29
C ALA A 120 -22.03 13.71 -14.48
N THR A 121 -21.01 14.54 -14.26
CA THR A 121 -19.81 14.54 -15.11
C THR A 121 -18.63 14.03 -14.31
N LYS A 122 -18.18 12.85 -14.74
CA LYS A 122 -17.00 12.09 -14.34
C LYS A 122 -15.85 12.99 -13.87
N PHE A 123 -15.46 12.81 -12.61
CA PHE A 123 -14.11 13.11 -12.16
C PHE A 123 -13.22 11.99 -12.68
N ASP A 124 -12.74 12.12 -13.91
CA ASP A 124 -11.75 11.20 -14.49
C ASP A 124 -10.36 11.65 -13.99
N LEU A 125 -9.99 11.16 -12.81
CA LEU A 125 -8.60 11.17 -12.36
C LEU A 125 -7.92 9.98 -13.03
N GLN A 126 -7.34 10.22 -14.20
CA GLN A 126 -6.28 9.38 -14.74
C GLN A 126 -5.06 9.48 -13.82
N LEU A 127 -5.09 8.68 -12.75
CA LEU A 127 -3.89 8.31 -12.02
C LEU A 127 -3.40 7.03 -12.69
N GLU A 128 -2.44 7.21 -13.60
CA GLU A 128 -1.67 6.10 -14.15
C GLU A 128 -0.95 5.36 -13.02
N ASP A 129 -1.01 4.05 -13.14
CA ASP A 129 -0.31 3.05 -12.36
C ASP A 129 1.17 3.39 -12.19
N ASN A 130 1.63 3.34 -10.94
CA ASN A 130 2.88 2.68 -10.60
C ASN A 130 2.83 2.27 -9.12
N VAL A 131 2.01 1.26 -8.87
CA VAL A 131 2.31 0.27 -7.84
C VAL A 131 3.13 -0.84 -8.51
N ASP A 132 4.45 -0.75 -8.43
CA ASP A 132 5.30 -1.94 -8.49
C ASP A 132 6.66 -1.67 -7.86
N PHE A 133 6.80 -1.93 -6.55
CA PHE A 133 8.10 -2.28 -5.95
C PHE A 133 7.90 -2.71 -4.48
N LEU A 134 7.19 -3.79 -4.18
CA LEU A 134 7.41 -4.56 -2.94
C LEU A 134 6.74 -5.93 -3.05
N ASP A 135 7.36 -6.86 -3.79
CA ASP A 135 7.58 -8.22 -3.29
C ASP A 135 8.73 -8.88 -4.08
N GLU A 136 9.89 -9.04 -3.43
CA GLU A 136 10.75 -10.23 -3.53
C GLU A 136 12.06 -9.96 -2.76
N GLY A 137 12.11 -10.44 -1.53
CA GLY A 137 13.37 -10.79 -0.91
C GLY A 137 13.60 -12.28 -1.09
N ASP A 138 14.59 -12.66 -1.88
CA ASP A 138 15.08 -14.04 -1.93
C ASP A 138 16.48 -14.13 -1.28
N ILE A 139 16.52 -14.93 -0.21
CA ILE A 139 17.55 -15.90 0.22
C ILE A 139 19.04 -15.49 0.14
N VAL A 140 19.67 -15.53 1.32
CA VAL A 140 21.14 -15.49 1.49
C VAL A 140 21.78 -16.82 1.06
N GLU A 141 22.74 -16.77 0.14
CA GLU A 141 23.82 -17.76 0.01
C GLU A 141 25.20 -17.06 -0.05
N PRO A 142 26.30 -17.76 0.32
CA PRO A 142 27.30 -17.23 1.24
C PRO A 142 28.41 -16.39 0.62
N VAL A 143 29.01 -15.54 1.47
CA VAL A 143 30.24 -14.79 1.26
C VAL A 143 31.32 -15.64 0.57
N LYS A 144 31.78 -15.19 -0.61
CA LYS A 144 33.15 -15.44 -1.08
C LYS A 144 33.79 -14.14 -1.55
N SER A 145 34.84 -13.82 -0.81
CA SER A 145 35.88 -12.81 -1.06
C SER A 145 36.24 -12.61 -2.52
N GLU A 146 36.54 -11.37 -2.87
CA GLU A 146 37.18 -10.95 -4.12
C GLU A 146 38.32 -11.91 -4.51
N VAL A 147 38.10 -12.66 -5.60
CA VAL A 147 39.18 -13.28 -6.36
C VAL A 147 39.47 -12.34 -7.52
N HIS A 148 40.71 -11.88 -7.57
CA HIS A 148 41.26 -11.03 -8.61
C HIS A 148 41.36 -11.83 -9.92
N TYR A 149 40.44 -11.62 -10.87
CA TYR A 149 40.54 -12.24 -12.20
C TYR A 149 41.43 -11.38 -13.10
N SER A 150 42.49 -11.98 -13.62
CA SER A 150 43.38 -11.37 -14.62
C SER A 150 42.74 -11.40 -16.01
N HIS A 151 42.72 -10.27 -16.70
CA HIS A 151 42.26 -10.10 -18.10
C HIS A 151 43.15 -10.77 -19.17
N GLN A 152 44.02 -11.70 -18.79
CA GLN A 152 44.86 -12.39 -19.75
C GLN A 152 44.33 -13.81 -19.93
N ASN A 153 43.95 -14.13 -21.17
CA ASN A 153 43.67 -15.47 -21.71
C ASN A 153 42.20 -15.98 -21.72
N VAL A 154 41.19 -15.12 -21.61
CA VAL A 154 39.76 -15.53 -21.56
C VAL A 154 39.12 -15.82 -22.94
N MET A 155 39.75 -15.45 -24.05
CA MET A 155 39.14 -15.59 -25.40
C MET A 155 39.58 -16.82 -26.20
N SER A 156 40.37 -17.73 -25.64
CA SER A 156 40.97 -18.81 -26.44
C SER A 156 40.24 -20.15 -26.39
N ASP A 157 39.17 -20.32 -25.61
CA ASP A 157 38.58 -21.66 -25.42
C ASP A 157 37.08 -21.63 -25.06
N ASP A 158 36.31 -20.71 -25.65
CA ASP A 158 34.85 -20.77 -25.59
C ASP A 158 34.30 -21.55 -26.81
N PRO A 159 33.79 -22.79 -26.63
CA PRO A 159 33.27 -23.61 -27.73
C PRO A 159 31.95 -23.08 -28.33
N PHE A 160 31.42 -21.96 -27.82
CA PHE A 160 30.22 -21.28 -28.30
C PHE A 160 30.49 -19.85 -28.82
N SER A 161 31.75 -19.40 -28.87
CA SER A 161 32.08 -18.05 -29.34
C SER A 161 32.09 -17.89 -30.87
N SER A 162 31.93 -18.98 -31.61
CA SER A 162 31.71 -18.91 -33.05
C SER A 162 30.29 -18.43 -33.31
N ASP A 163 30.18 -17.19 -33.76
CA ASP A 163 28.93 -16.56 -34.18
C ASP A 163 28.36 -17.36 -35.37
N PRO A 164 27.16 -17.95 -35.28
CA PRO A 164 26.56 -18.74 -36.36
C PRO A 164 26.26 -17.93 -37.64
N PHE A 165 26.49 -16.61 -37.63
CA PHE A 165 26.33 -15.71 -38.76
C PHE A 165 27.66 -15.09 -39.25
N GLU A 166 28.82 -15.55 -38.76
CA GLU A 166 30.14 -15.02 -39.17
C GLU A 166 30.46 -15.27 -40.66
N ASP A 167 29.83 -16.27 -41.27
CA ASP A 167 29.98 -16.62 -42.70
C ASP A 167 29.01 -15.85 -43.63
N ILE A 168 28.18 -14.93 -43.11
CA ILE A 168 27.31 -14.10 -43.95
C ILE A 168 28.10 -12.89 -44.40
N ASP A 169 28.49 -12.89 -45.68
CA ASP A 169 29.11 -11.73 -46.31
C ASP A 169 28.19 -10.50 -46.16
N ASP A 170 28.76 -9.34 -45.78
CA ASP A 170 28.04 -8.08 -45.59
C ASP A 170 27.19 -7.67 -46.83
N ASP A 171 27.47 -8.24 -48.00
CA ASP A 171 26.74 -8.04 -49.25
C ASP A 171 25.35 -8.74 -49.29
N GLU A 172 25.05 -9.67 -48.37
CA GLU A 172 23.74 -10.34 -48.24
C GLU A 172 22.83 -9.72 -47.15
N LEU A 173 23.33 -8.75 -46.37
CA LEU A 173 22.49 -7.98 -45.45
C LEU A 173 21.64 -6.98 -46.25
N ALA A 174 20.32 -7.14 -46.20
CA ALA A 174 19.41 -6.16 -46.79
C ALA A 174 19.61 -4.79 -46.11
N ASP A 175 20.00 -3.79 -46.90
CA ASP A 175 20.11 -2.40 -46.45
C ASP A 175 18.77 -1.99 -45.82
N HIS A 176 18.82 -1.58 -44.54
CA HIS A 176 17.62 -1.19 -43.82
C HIS A 176 17.06 0.10 -44.44
N PHE A 177 16.00 -0.02 -45.23
CA PHE A 177 15.28 1.12 -45.77
C PHE A 177 14.23 1.57 -44.75
N GLU A 178 14.38 2.78 -44.21
CA GLU A 178 13.28 3.46 -43.53
C GLU A 178 12.27 3.89 -44.60
N VAL A 179 11.09 3.27 -44.61
CA VAL A 179 9.95 3.76 -45.40
C VAL A 179 9.36 4.95 -44.65
N ASP A 180 9.89 6.13 -44.92
CA ASP A 180 9.32 7.38 -44.44
C ASP A 180 8.14 7.75 -45.37
N GLU A 181 6.94 7.29 -45.00
CA GLU A 181 5.72 7.49 -45.79
C GLU A 181 5.17 8.91 -45.61
N VAL A 182 5.91 9.95 -46.00
CA VAL A 182 5.36 11.31 -46.14
C VAL A 182 5.96 12.06 -47.35
N SER A 183 5.16 12.12 -48.41
CA SER A 183 5.00 13.24 -49.35
C SER A 183 6.25 13.82 -50.02
N LYS A 184 6.41 13.45 -51.29
CA LYS A 184 7.05 14.30 -52.32
C LYS A 184 6.49 15.72 -52.28
N GLN A 185 7.31 16.68 -51.89
CA GLN A 185 7.47 17.96 -52.59
C GLN A 185 8.65 18.75 -51.99
N GLN A 186 9.83 18.52 -52.56
CA GLN A 186 10.93 19.48 -52.52
C GLN A 186 10.54 20.71 -53.36
N GLN A 187 10.16 21.79 -52.69
CA GLN A 187 10.44 23.13 -53.19
C GLN A 187 11.51 23.73 -52.28
N ALA A 188 12.69 23.94 -52.87
CA ALA A 188 13.76 24.72 -52.29
C ALA A 188 13.25 26.12 -51.97
N MET A 189 13.30 26.50 -50.71
CA MET A 189 13.17 27.90 -50.30
C MET A 189 14.28 28.18 -49.29
N GLU A 190 15.27 28.93 -49.75
CA GLU A 190 16.37 29.46 -48.95
C GLU A 190 15.79 30.19 -47.74
N ARG A 191 16.08 29.68 -46.54
CA ARG A 191 15.62 30.31 -45.31
C ARG A 191 16.55 31.49 -45.01
N SER A 192 16.10 32.70 -45.33
CA SER A 192 16.75 33.95 -44.94
C SER A 192 16.90 34.01 -43.42
N THR A 193 18.14 34.19 -42.97
CA THR A 193 18.50 34.47 -41.57
C THR A 193 18.36 35.97 -41.30
N GLU A 194 17.16 36.51 -41.45
CA GLU A 194 16.86 37.88 -41.08
C GLU A 194 16.16 37.89 -39.72
N ILE A 195 16.93 38.25 -38.68
CA ILE A 195 16.41 38.46 -37.33
C ILE A 195 15.60 39.77 -37.36
N GLU A 196 14.28 39.65 -37.44
CA GLU A 196 13.36 40.76 -37.37
C GLU A 196 13.20 41.21 -35.90
N TYR A 197 13.81 42.34 -35.54
CA TYR A 197 13.59 42.99 -34.25
C TYR A 197 12.26 43.76 -34.30
N LEU A 198 11.25 43.25 -33.60
CA LEU A 198 9.98 43.95 -33.41
C LEU A 198 10.18 45.21 -32.53
N PRO A 199 9.62 46.36 -32.92
CA PRO A 199 9.73 47.59 -32.13
C PRO A 199 8.97 47.43 -30.82
N GLY A 200 9.69 47.63 -29.71
CA GLY A 200 9.15 47.52 -28.37
C GLY A 200 8.15 48.63 -28.09
N ASP A 201 6.87 48.25 -28.01
CA ASP A 201 5.87 49.04 -27.31
C ASP A 201 4.97 48.11 -26.49
N HIS A 202 5.15 48.21 -25.17
CA HIS A 202 4.29 47.75 -24.07
C HIS A 202 3.57 46.40 -24.23
N LEU A 203 4.30 45.30 -24.02
CA LEU A 203 3.68 44.08 -23.49
C LEU A 203 3.21 44.38 -22.06
N PRO A 204 2.01 43.93 -21.62
CA PRO A 204 1.65 43.96 -20.21
C PRO A 204 2.61 43.04 -19.45
N THR A 205 3.71 43.61 -18.94
CA THR A 205 4.79 42.88 -18.25
C THR A 205 4.25 42.07 -17.07
N SER A 206 3.12 42.49 -16.49
CA SER A 206 2.43 41.79 -15.40
C SER A 206 1.94 40.38 -15.75
N GLU A 207 1.46 40.12 -16.98
CA GLU A 207 1.00 38.77 -17.36
C GLU A 207 2.19 37.85 -17.63
N LEU A 208 3.28 38.40 -18.17
CA LEU A 208 4.53 37.67 -18.39
C LEU A 208 5.23 37.35 -17.05
N GLU A 209 5.28 38.31 -16.14
CA GLU A 209 5.82 38.13 -14.79
C GLU A 209 4.99 37.13 -13.99
N ALA A 210 3.66 37.21 -14.04
CA ALA A 210 2.79 36.25 -13.38
C ALA A 210 2.94 34.82 -13.94
N SER A 211 3.16 34.69 -15.25
CA SER A 211 3.41 33.37 -15.87
C SER A 211 4.81 32.84 -15.56
N ILE A 212 5.83 33.70 -15.46
CA ILE A 212 7.17 33.33 -15.02
C ILE A 212 7.17 32.92 -13.54
N GLU A 213 6.52 33.67 -12.65
CA GLU A 213 6.36 33.30 -11.23
C GLU A 213 5.63 31.97 -11.09
N LYS A 214 4.59 31.74 -11.91
CA LYS A 214 3.87 30.48 -11.94
C LYS A 214 4.76 29.33 -12.43
N LEU A 215 5.59 29.56 -13.45
CA LEU A 215 6.57 28.58 -13.94
C LEU A 215 7.63 28.27 -12.89
N ILE A 216 8.15 29.29 -12.17
CA ILE A 216 9.09 29.11 -11.06
C ILE A 216 8.43 28.28 -9.96
N THR A 217 7.21 28.62 -9.56
CA THR A 217 6.45 27.90 -8.53
C THR A 217 6.19 26.44 -8.93
N ILE A 218 5.81 26.19 -10.18
CA ILE A 218 5.60 24.85 -10.71
C ILE A 218 6.92 24.07 -10.78
N THR A 219 8.01 24.73 -11.18
CA THR A 219 9.33 24.12 -11.25
C THR A 219 9.87 23.77 -9.88
N GLU A 220 9.72 24.66 -8.89
CA GLU A 220 10.09 24.44 -7.49
C GLU A 220 9.26 23.29 -6.89
N LYS A 221 7.96 23.25 -7.18
CA LYS A 221 7.08 22.14 -6.79
C LYS A 221 7.46 20.82 -7.46
N ASN A 222 7.84 20.83 -8.74
CA ASN A 222 8.33 19.64 -9.46
C ASN A 222 9.70 19.18 -8.92
N GLN A 223 10.59 20.11 -8.60
CA GLN A 223 11.87 19.80 -7.95
C GLN A 223 11.68 19.21 -6.55
N GLN A 224 10.64 19.62 -5.83
CA GLN A 224 10.28 19.01 -4.54
C GLN A 224 9.87 17.54 -4.68
N TYR A 225 9.16 17.16 -5.76
CA TYR A 225 8.84 15.75 -6.05
C TYR A 225 10.05 14.92 -6.46
N LEU A 226 11.12 15.57 -6.96
CA LEU A 226 12.36 14.93 -7.41
C LEU A 226 13.48 14.95 -6.37
N ARG A 227 13.26 15.50 -5.16
CA ARG A 227 14.20 15.34 -4.04
C ARG A 227 14.22 13.86 -3.65
N ASN A 228 15.20 13.13 -4.20
CA ASN A 228 15.64 11.77 -3.88
C ASN A 228 14.75 11.00 -2.89
N PRO A 229 13.82 10.18 -3.39
CA PRO A 229 13.06 9.23 -2.58
C PRO A 229 13.91 8.40 -1.59
N PRO A 230 15.11 7.88 -1.94
CA PRO A 230 15.88 7.07 -0.99
C PRO A 230 16.44 7.87 0.19
N LEU A 231 16.90 9.11 -0.01
CA LEU A 231 17.37 9.96 1.10
C LEU A 231 16.22 10.39 2.02
N ALA A 232 15.01 10.55 1.47
CA ALA A 232 13.82 10.80 2.27
C ALA A 232 13.44 9.58 3.12
N HIS A 233 13.61 8.36 2.59
CA HIS A 233 13.39 7.12 3.35
C HIS A 233 14.38 6.96 4.51
N ASP A 234 15.67 7.20 4.28
CA ASP A 234 16.69 7.08 5.34
C ASP A 234 16.45 8.10 6.47
N ALA A 235 16.12 9.35 6.13
CA ALA A 235 15.77 10.37 7.11
C ALA A 235 14.44 10.07 7.84
N LEU A 236 13.45 9.50 7.14
CA LEU A 236 12.19 9.04 7.75
C LEU A 236 12.42 7.94 8.77
N PHE A 237 13.23 6.94 8.44
CA PHE A 237 13.54 5.84 9.33
C PHE A 237 14.42 6.28 10.50
N ASP A 238 15.41 7.12 10.28
CA ASP A 238 16.23 7.67 11.37
C ASP A 238 15.40 8.56 12.31
N ALA A 239 14.47 9.36 11.77
CA ALA A 239 13.51 10.10 12.59
C ALA A 239 12.59 9.15 13.38
N LEU A 240 12.12 8.08 12.74
CA LEU A 240 11.28 7.08 13.39
C LEU A 240 12.02 6.37 14.54
N ASP A 241 13.25 5.93 14.34
CA ASP A 241 14.06 5.27 15.36
C ASP A 241 14.34 6.20 16.55
N LYS A 242 14.75 7.45 16.28
CA LYS A 242 14.92 8.48 17.33
C LYS A 242 13.63 8.71 18.12
N THR A 243 12.48 8.72 17.45
CA THR A 243 11.19 8.92 18.12
C THR A 243 10.77 7.72 18.94
N LEU A 244 11.07 6.51 18.48
CA LEU A 244 10.79 5.30 19.20
C LEU A 244 11.65 5.21 20.45
N ASP A 245 12.95 5.51 20.36
CA ASP A 245 13.85 5.57 21.51
C ASP A 245 13.42 6.63 22.52
N GLN A 246 13.03 7.82 22.05
CA GLN A 246 12.51 8.87 22.92
C GLN A 246 11.20 8.44 23.60
N PHE A 247 10.29 7.81 22.85
CA PHE A 247 9.02 7.32 23.37
C PHE A 247 9.22 6.20 24.39
N LEU A 248 10.09 5.24 24.12
CA LEU A 248 10.42 4.14 25.04
C LEU A 248 11.11 4.64 26.31
N ASN A 249 11.94 5.68 26.21
CA ASN A 249 12.57 6.31 27.37
C ASN A 249 11.56 6.96 28.34
N GLU A 250 10.38 7.37 27.87
CA GLU A 250 9.32 7.83 28.78
C GLU A 250 8.74 6.72 29.66
N PHE A 251 8.87 5.45 29.24
CA PHE A 251 8.49 4.29 30.03
C PHE A 251 9.61 3.77 30.93
N ALA A 252 10.79 4.41 30.91
CA ALA A 252 11.88 4.03 31.79
C ALA A 252 11.42 4.12 33.26
N PRO A 253 11.76 3.11 34.09
CA PRO A 253 11.26 3.03 35.46
C PRO A 253 11.59 4.27 36.30
N ASN A 254 12.76 4.89 36.05
CA ASN A 254 13.19 6.12 36.72
C ASN A 254 12.30 7.33 36.36
N GLN A 255 11.85 7.44 35.11
CA GLN A 255 10.98 8.54 34.66
C GLN A 255 9.57 8.37 35.21
N LEU A 256 9.05 7.15 35.17
CA LEU A 256 7.76 6.81 35.77
C LEU A 256 7.76 7.06 37.29
N GLU A 257 8.83 6.67 37.98
CA GLU A 257 8.96 6.92 39.42
C GLU A 257 8.98 8.42 39.73
N ASN A 258 9.73 9.23 38.97
CA ASN A 258 9.74 10.69 39.12
C ASN A 258 8.35 11.29 38.89
N GLN A 259 7.68 10.93 37.79
CA GLN A 259 6.33 11.42 37.47
C GLN A 259 5.30 11.04 38.55
N PHE A 260 5.39 9.83 39.11
CA PHE A 260 4.45 9.38 40.13
C PHE A 260 4.81 9.81 41.55
N SER A 261 6.08 10.13 41.82
CA SER A 261 6.55 10.55 43.14
C SER A 261 5.86 11.85 43.60
N GLU A 262 5.55 12.74 42.64
CA GLU A 262 4.80 13.98 42.87
C GLU A 262 3.38 13.70 43.38
N PHE A 263 2.73 12.65 42.87
CA PHE A 263 1.40 12.21 43.31
C PHE A 263 1.42 11.36 44.59
N VAL A 264 2.60 10.90 45.02
CA VAL A 264 2.82 10.10 46.24
C VAL A 264 3.49 10.95 47.31
N SER A 265 2.95 12.14 47.59
CA SER A 265 3.39 12.95 48.72
C SER A 265 2.84 12.40 50.06
N GLY A 266 3.73 12.04 50.98
CA GLY A 266 3.46 12.12 52.43
C GLY A 266 2.78 10.95 53.17
N GLY A 267 2.88 9.69 52.71
CA GLY A 267 2.32 8.54 53.44
C GLY A 267 3.38 7.61 54.06
N LEU A 268 3.63 7.71 55.37
CA LEU A 268 4.74 7.02 56.06
C LEU A 268 4.66 5.47 56.15
N PHE A 269 3.57 4.80 55.76
CA PHE A 269 3.43 3.35 56.00
C PHE A 269 2.58 2.60 54.94
N SER A 270 2.83 2.82 53.66
CA SER A 270 2.28 1.95 52.59
C SER A 270 3.41 1.58 51.63
N SER A 271 3.49 0.31 51.21
CA SER A 271 4.55 -0.13 50.29
C SER A 271 4.48 0.71 49.02
N LYS A 272 5.47 1.59 48.84
CA LYS A 272 5.53 2.58 47.77
C LYS A 272 5.32 1.91 46.41
N ASP A 273 5.93 0.75 46.20
CA ASP A 273 5.86 -0.05 44.97
C ASP A 273 4.42 -0.45 44.61
N LYS A 274 3.62 -0.92 45.58
CA LYS A 274 2.21 -1.28 45.32
C LYS A 274 1.37 -0.06 44.96
N LYS A 275 1.69 1.11 45.54
CA LYS A 275 0.99 2.37 45.24
C LYS A 275 1.38 2.89 43.87
N TYR A 276 2.67 2.86 43.52
CA TYR A 276 3.18 3.20 42.19
C TYR A 276 2.57 2.31 41.11
N TRP A 277 2.54 0.99 41.31
CA TRP A 277 1.93 0.06 40.37
C TRP A 277 0.43 0.33 40.15
N LYS A 278 -0.30 0.67 41.21
CA LYS A 278 -1.73 0.98 41.13
C LYS A 278 -1.99 2.29 40.36
N ILE A 279 -1.14 3.30 40.57
CA ILE A 279 -1.20 4.58 39.83
C ILE A 279 -0.84 4.34 38.36
N TYR A 280 0.25 3.61 38.09
CA TYR A 280 0.66 3.25 36.73
C TYR A 280 -0.45 2.54 35.96
N ARG A 281 -1.07 1.50 36.52
CA ARG A 281 -2.17 0.79 35.84
C ARG A 281 -3.33 1.71 35.48
N LYS A 282 -3.73 2.59 36.40
CA LYS A 282 -4.83 3.54 36.16
C LYS A 282 -4.45 4.56 35.08
N HIS A 283 -3.22 5.08 35.14
CA HIS A 283 -2.71 6.05 34.18
C HIS A 283 -2.57 5.44 32.78
N PHE A 284 -1.97 4.25 32.68
CA PHE A 284 -1.80 3.52 31.43
C PHE A 284 -3.15 3.22 30.77
N GLN A 285 -4.11 2.70 31.54
CA GLN A 285 -5.45 2.39 31.01
C GLN A 285 -6.18 3.65 30.51
N HIS A 286 -6.12 4.75 31.27
CA HIS A 286 -6.70 6.02 30.83
C HIS A 286 -6.06 6.55 29.54
N ARG A 287 -4.72 6.50 29.46
CA ARG A 287 -3.99 6.93 28.26
C ARG A 287 -4.22 6.03 27.05
N GLN A 288 -4.48 4.74 27.27
CA GLN A 288 -4.82 3.79 26.21
C GLN A 288 -6.22 4.02 25.67
N ASP A 289 -7.21 4.19 26.56
CA ASP A 289 -8.62 4.42 26.18
C ASP A 289 -8.81 5.75 25.43
N ASN A 290 -8.06 6.79 25.81
CA ASN A 290 -8.09 8.10 25.15
C ASN A 290 -7.26 8.16 23.85
N GLY A 291 -6.48 7.13 23.53
CA GLY A 291 -5.56 7.14 22.40
C GLY A 291 -4.40 8.14 22.52
N ASP A 292 -4.04 8.52 23.75
CA ASP A 292 -3.03 9.54 24.03
C ASP A 292 -1.63 9.08 23.60
N PHE A 293 -1.34 7.78 23.66
CA PHE A 293 -0.07 7.21 23.18
C PHE A 293 0.12 7.47 21.69
N ARG A 294 -0.91 7.22 20.88
CA ARG A 294 -0.85 7.45 19.43
C ARG A 294 -0.67 8.94 19.11
N ARG A 295 -1.35 9.81 19.86
CA ARG A 295 -1.23 11.26 19.68
C ARG A 295 0.16 11.76 20.05
N GLN A 296 0.70 11.30 21.16
CA GLN A 296 2.01 11.71 21.64
C GLN A 296 3.13 11.19 20.72
N PHE A 297 3.07 9.92 20.31
CA PHE A 297 4.02 9.35 19.35
C PHE A 297 4.01 10.13 18.04
N LYS A 298 2.82 10.44 17.49
CA LYS A 298 2.70 11.25 16.28
C LYS A 298 3.28 12.65 16.43
N ALA A 299 3.06 13.30 17.57
CA ALA A 299 3.62 14.61 17.85
C ALA A 299 5.16 14.57 17.89
N MET A 300 5.74 13.60 18.61
CA MET A 300 7.19 13.40 18.64
C MET A 300 7.75 13.08 17.26
N PHE A 301 7.05 12.25 16.48
CA PHE A 301 7.46 11.87 15.13
C PHE A 301 7.51 13.08 14.19
N MET A 302 6.47 13.91 14.20
CA MET A 302 6.46 15.14 13.42
C MET A 302 7.56 16.12 13.84
N GLU A 303 7.83 16.23 15.14
CA GLU A 303 8.89 17.10 15.67
C GLU A 303 10.29 16.62 15.24
N ASN A 304 10.56 15.32 15.32
CA ASN A 304 11.86 14.77 14.90
C ASN A 304 12.04 14.85 13.38
N MET A 305 10.98 14.65 12.60
CA MET A 305 10.99 14.88 11.15
C MET A 305 11.33 16.32 10.78
N GLN A 306 10.78 17.29 11.51
CA GLN A 306 11.08 18.71 11.30
C GLN A 306 12.56 19.01 11.61
N LYS A 307 13.07 18.51 12.74
CA LYS A 307 14.49 18.69 13.11
C LYS A 307 15.44 18.09 12.09
N GLN A 308 15.15 16.90 11.57
CA GLN A 308 15.95 16.29 10.50
C GLN A 308 15.99 17.13 9.22
N SER A 309 14.86 17.79 8.88
CA SER A 309 14.78 18.67 7.71
C SER A 309 15.49 20.01 7.89
N GLU A 310 15.72 20.45 9.12
CA GLU A 310 16.46 21.68 9.44
C GLU A 310 17.99 21.45 9.52
N GLU A 311 18.41 20.22 9.82
CA GLU A 311 19.82 19.83 9.93
C GLU A 311 20.45 19.36 8.59
N SER A 312 19.64 19.13 7.55
CA SER A 312 20.06 18.63 6.23
C SER A 312 20.02 19.69 5.12
#